data_AF-A0A923Q923-F1
#
_entry.id   AF-A0A923Q923-F1
#
_cell.length_a   1.000
_cell.length_b   1.000
_cell.length_c   1.000
_cell.angle_alpha   90.00
_cell.angle_beta   90.00
_cell.angle_gamma   90.00
#
_symmetry.space_group_name_H-M   'P 1'
#
loop_
_entity.id
_entity.type
_entity.pdbx_description
1 polymer ?
#
loop_
_entity_poly.entity_id
_entity_poly.type
_entity_poly.pdbx_seq_one_letter_code
_entity_poly.pdbx_strand_id
1 'polypeptide(L)'
;MSRLERLVAEVRPGIELRSLAVHDDEAVLAGGAEVFRLPLALSGSSRLAMLVRAMPELRTRLPVAIAVPRFIGVMPDGVTPFAGSPLLPGSPAVTLDSIALGQLAGVLAALAGVPAREARQWGVEGDGPVLLHGALTLSCLLVDPTRGVLTGITGWRLRLGEAGEDLAGLPAALAAALG
;
A
#
# COMPACT_ATOMS: atom_id res chain seq x y z
N MET A 1 15.24 21.22 0.05
CA MET A 1 14.54 20.37 1.03
C MET A 1 13.18 20.97 1.36
N SER A 2 12.10 20.25 1.08
CA SER A 2 10.72 20.67 1.34
C SER A 2 10.39 20.75 2.84
N ARG A 3 9.23 21.31 3.20
CA ARG A 3 8.75 21.34 4.60
C ARG A 3 8.55 19.92 5.15
N LEU A 4 8.03 19.01 4.32
CA LEU A 4 7.77 17.61 4.71
C LEU A 4 9.05 16.80 4.88
N GLU A 5 10.05 17.03 4.01
CA GLU A 5 11.37 16.42 4.16
C GLU A 5 12.05 16.87 5.45
N ARG A 6 11.95 18.16 5.81
CA ARG A 6 12.47 18.67 7.10
C ARG A 6 11.83 17.98 8.28
N LEU A 7 10.50 17.84 8.29
CA LEU A 7 9.76 17.16 9.35
C LEU A 7 10.25 15.72 9.55
N VAL A 8 10.42 14.96 8.46
CA VAL A 8 10.92 13.59 8.58
C VAL A 8 12.38 13.57 9.03
N ALA A 9 13.22 14.48 8.52
CA ALA A 9 14.62 14.59 8.91
C ALA A 9 14.81 14.93 10.40
N GLU A 10 13.87 15.65 11.03
CA GLU A 10 13.90 15.93 12.47
C GLU A 10 13.73 14.66 13.31
N VAL A 11 12.87 13.73 12.89
CA VAL A 11 12.62 12.46 13.61
C VAL A 11 13.47 11.29 13.10
N ARG A 12 14.14 11.48 11.95
CA ARG A 12 15.05 10.54 11.30
C ARG A 12 16.28 11.31 10.81
N PRO A 13 17.16 11.75 11.71
CA PRO A 13 18.34 12.49 11.33
C PRO A 13 19.28 11.64 10.48
N GLY A 14 19.88 12.25 9.45
CA GLY A 14 20.93 11.62 8.64
C GLY A 14 20.45 10.75 7.48
N ILE A 15 19.13 10.67 7.20
CA ILE A 15 18.63 10.01 5.99
C ILE A 15 18.45 11.02 4.85
N GLU A 16 18.92 10.67 3.65
CA GLU A 16 18.58 11.40 2.44
C GLU A 16 17.17 10.99 1.99
N LEU A 17 16.28 11.97 1.89
CA LEU A 17 14.89 11.76 1.51
C LEU A 17 14.68 12.11 0.04
N ARG A 18 13.90 11.27 -0.64
CA ARG A 18 13.37 11.52 -1.98
C ARG A 18 11.85 11.44 -1.98
N SER A 19 11.19 12.30 -2.74
CA SER A 19 9.76 12.18 -3.01
C SER A 19 9.51 11.01 -3.98
N LEU A 20 8.64 10.09 -3.60
CA LEU A 20 8.18 9.00 -4.47
C LEU A 20 6.87 9.35 -5.18
N ALA A 21 5.94 9.98 -4.46
CA ALA A 21 4.64 10.36 -4.98
C ALA A 21 4.05 11.50 -4.16
N VAL A 22 3.21 12.30 -4.82
CA VAL A 22 2.32 13.27 -4.18
C VAL A 22 0.94 13.06 -4.77
N HIS A 23 -0.02 12.78 -3.90
CA HIS A 23 -1.44 12.71 -4.19
C HIS A 23 -2.14 13.89 -3.51
N ASP A 24 -3.42 14.13 -3.84
CA ASP A 24 -4.18 15.25 -3.28
C ASP A 24 -4.24 15.23 -1.74
N ASP A 25 -4.20 14.05 -1.13
CA ASP A 25 -4.37 13.87 0.31
C ASP A 25 -3.18 13.24 1.03
N GLU A 26 -2.08 12.96 0.33
CA GLU A 26 -0.91 12.28 0.89
C GLU A 26 0.37 12.55 0.11
N ALA A 27 1.47 12.79 0.81
CA ALA A 27 2.81 12.74 0.25
C ALA A 27 3.54 11.47 0.70
N VAL A 28 4.28 10.86 -0.22
CA VAL A 28 5.07 9.66 0.03
C VAL A 28 6.55 9.96 -0.18
N LEU A 29 7.34 9.86 0.88
CA LEU A 29 8.80 10.05 0.85
C LEU A 29 9.49 8.71 1.09
N ALA A 30 10.72 8.55 0.61
CA ALA A 30 11.56 7.39 0.92
C ALA A 30 12.98 7.83 1.27
N GLY A 31 13.62 7.10 2.18
CA GLY A 31 14.99 7.33 2.61
C GLY A 31 15.38 6.35 3.72
N GLY A 32 16.67 6.02 3.84
CA GLY A 32 17.16 5.17 4.93
C GLY A 32 16.49 3.80 5.04
N ALA A 33 16.13 3.17 3.91
CA ALA A 33 15.36 1.92 3.83
C ALA A 33 13.92 1.99 4.41
N GLU A 34 13.37 3.19 4.55
CA GLU A 34 11.99 3.43 4.97
C GLU A 34 11.21 4.19 3.88
N VAL A 35 9.88 4.04 3.93
CA VAL A 35 8.89 4.82 3.20
C VAL A 35 8.00 5.54 4.23
N PHE A 36 7.90 6.85 4.11
CA PHE A 36 7.11 7.72 4.95
C PHE A 36 5.85 8.16 4.22
N ARG A 37 4.71 8.02 4.89
CA ARG A 37 3.39 8.43 4.41
C ARG A 37 2.89 9.58 5.25
N LEU A 38 2.77 10.75 4.63
CA LEU A 38 2.41 12.01 5.29
C LEU A 38 1.04 12.47 4.79
N PRO A 39 -0.01 12.42 5.62
CA PRO A 39 -1.31 12.96 5.26
C PRO A 39 -1.25 14.46 4.97
N LEU A 40 -1.91 14.89 3.89
CA LEU A 40 -2.07 16.30 3.51
C LEU A 40 -3.50 16.80 3.76
N ALA A 41 -4.45 15.87 3.95
CA ALA A 41 -5.85 16.15 4.25
C ALA A 41 -6.42 15.13 5.24
N LEU A 42 -7.62 15.41 5.76
CA LEU A 42 -8.32 14.54 6.71
C LEU A 42 -8.54 13.13 6.14
N SER A 43 -8.87 13.01 4.85
CA SER A 43 -9.03 11.71 4.18
C SER A 43 -7.75 10.87 4.20
N GLY A 44 -6.59 11.50 3.99
CA GLY A 44 -5.29 10.85 4.10
C GLY A 44 -4.99 10.37 5.52
N SER A 45 -5.38 11.16 6.53
CA SER A 45 -5.20 10.81 7.95
C SER A 45 -6.09 9.62 8.34
N SER A 46 -7.37 9.66 7.95
CA SER A 46 -8.31 8.54 8.15
C SER A 46 -7.82 7.27 7.47
N ARG A 47 -7.34 7.37 6.21
CA ARG A 47 -6.74 6.23 5.50
C ARG A 47 -5.53 5.69 6.23
N LEU A 48 -4.62 6.55 6.69
CA LEU A 48 -3.44 6.10 7.41
C LEU A 48 -3.83 5.36 8.71
N ALA A 49 -4.77 5.89 9.48
CA ALA A 49 -5.27 5.25 10.69
C ALA A 49 -5.89 3.87 10.40
N MET A 50 -6.62 3.74 9.28
CA MET A 50 -7.13 2.45 8.80
C MET A 50 -6.00 1.49 8.43
N LEU A 51 -4.99 1.94 7.68
CA LEU A 51 -3.85 1.10 7.28
C LEU A 51 -3.03 0.62 8.48
N VAL A 52 -2.83 1.46 9.49
CA VAL A 52 -2.15 1.08 10.74
C VAL A 52 -2.84 -0.11 11.43
N ARG A 53 -4.17 -0.18 11.37
CA ARG A 53 -4.95 -1.30 11.91
C ARG A 53 -4.97 -2.52 10.98
N ALA A 54 -5.14 -2.31 9.68
CA ALA A 54 -5.33 -3.40 8.71
C ALA A 54 -4.04 -4.12 8.32
N MET A 55 -2.91 -3.41 8.16
CA MET A 55 -1.69 -4.00 7.61
C MET A 55 -1.07 -5.13 8.46
N PRO A 56 -1.04 -5.05 9.81
CA PRO A 56 -0.57 -6.17 10.63
C PRO A 56 -1.36 -7.45 10.39
N GLU A 57 -2.69 -7.35 10.31
CA GLU A 57 -3.58 -8.50 10.07
C GLU A 57 -3.39 -9.06 8.67
N LEU A 58 -3.38 -8.21 7.63
CA LEU A 58 -3.18 -8.64 6.26
C LEU A 58 -1.81 -9.28 6.03
N ARG A 59 -0.76 -8.84 6.74
CA ARG A 59 0.58 -9.43 6.62
C ARG A 59 0.58 -10.93 6.95
N THR A 60 -0.32 -11.39 7.81
CA THR A 60 -0.40 -12.81 8.20
C THR A 60 -1.14 -13.67 7.16
N ARG A 61 -1.83 -13.05 6.20
CA ARG A 61 -2.71 -13.72 5.23
C ARG A 61 -2.17 -13.68 3.81
N LEU A 62 -1.47 -12.61 3.45
CA LEU A 62 -1.03 -12.38 2.08
C LEU A 62 0.19 -13.25 1.73
N PRO A 63 0.23 -13.84 0.52
CA PRO A 63 1.34 -14.69 0.07
C PRO A 63 2.59 -13.90 -0.36
N VAL A 64 2.59 -12.57 -0.25
CA VAL A 64 3.69 -11.68 -0.63
C VAL A 64 3.96 -10.64 0.44
N ALA A 65 5.14 -10.01 0.41
CA ALA A 65 5.48 -9.01 1.41
C ALA A 65 4.62 -7.75 1.26
N ILE A 66 4.17 -7.24 2.40
CA ILE A 66 3.55 -5.92 2.51
C ILE A 66 4.23 -5.10 3.60
N ALA A 67 4.24 -3.78 3.42
CA ALA A 67 4.82 -2.86 4.38
C ALA A 67 3.85 -2.67 5.55
N VAL A 68 4.30 -3.00 6.76
CA VAL A 68 3.55 -2.71 7.99
C VAL A 68 4.14 -1.44 8.60
N PRO A 69 3.32 -0.41 8.90
CA PRO A 69 3.76 0.76 9.65
C PRO A 69 4.46 0.37 10.95
N ARG A 70 5.69 0.86 11.16
CA ARG A 70 6.50 0.59 12.36
C ARG A 70 6.76 1.84 13.19
N PHE A 71 6.75 2.98 12.54
CA PHE A 71 6.97 4.27 13.17
C PHE A 71 5.74 5.13 12.97
N ILE A 72 5.29 5.78 14.03
CA ILE A 72 4.23 6.78 13.99
C ILE A 72 4.82 8.07 14.54
N GLY A 73 4.91 9.08 13.67
CA GLY A 73 5.25 10.44 14.03
C GLY A 73 4.00 11.32 14.03
N VAL A 74 4.18 12.60 14.38
CA VAL A 74 3.10 13.59 14.42
C VAL A 74 3.47 14.76 13.52
N MET A 75 2.51 15.22 12.72
CA MET A 75 2.64 16.38 11.85
C MET A 75 2.79 17.68 12.68
N PRO A 76 3.22 18.81 12.08
CA PRO A 76 3.42 20.06 12.81
C PRO A 76 2.16 20.65 13.46
N ASP A 77 0.97 20.15 13.12
CA ASP A 77 -0.29 20.52 13.79
C ASP A 77 -0.42 19.88 15.18
N GLY A 78 0.49 18.98 15.56
CA GLY A 78 0.53 18.31 16.85
C GLY A 78 -0.50 17.20 17.04
N VAL A 79 -1.32 16.90 16.03
CA VAL A 79 -2.43 15.93 16.16
C VAL A 79 -2.52 14.93 15.01
N THR A 80 -2.12 15.28 13.80
CA THR A 80 -2.23 14.39 12.64
C THR A 80 -1.05 13.41 12.62
N PRO A 81 -1.26 12.10 12.66
CA PRO A 81 -0.17 11.14 12.58
C PRO A 81 0.39 11.04 11.15
N PHE A 82 1.67 10.72 11.04
CA PHE A 82 2.28 10.19 9.82
C PHE A 82 3.01 8.88 10.15
N ALA A 83 3.27 8.04 9.16
CA ALA A 83 3.89 6.74 9.42
C ALA A 83 5.11 6.44 8.56
N GLY A 84 6.10 5.78 9.18
CA GLY A 84 7.23 5.15 8.51
C GLY A 84 7.04 3.64 8.45
N SER A 85 7.28 3.05 7.28
CA SER A 85 7.25 1.60 7.04
C SER A 85 8.54 1.16 6.34
N PRO A 86 8.96 -0.11 6.46
CA PRO A 86 10.09 -0.61 5.69
C PRO A 86 9.86 -0.44 4.18
N LEU A 87 10.91 -0.01 3.47
CA LEU A 87 10.95 -0.09 2.03
C LEU A 87 10.97 -1.56 1.62
N LEU A 88 10.00 -1.97 0.80
CA LEU A 88 9.96 -3.32 0.25
C LEU A 88 11.00 -3.45 -0.87
N PRO A 89 11.65 -4.62 -1.01
CA PRO A 89 12.55 -4.88 -2.13
C PRO A 89 11.77 -4.99 -3.44
N GLY A 90 12.50 -4.89 -4.55
CA GLY A 90 11.96 -5.03 -5.90
C GLY A 90 11.77 -3.70 -6.62
N SER A 91 11.35 -3.80 -7.88
CA SER A 91 11.06 -2.67 -8.76
C SER A 91 9.59 -2.71 -9.17
N PRO A 92 8.95 -1.55 -9.41
CA PRO A 92 7.60 -1.52 -9.96
C PRO A 92 7.49 -2.37 -11.23
N ALA A 93 6.44 -3.17 -11.33
CA ALA A 93 6.22 -4.05 -12.46
C ALA A 93 5.92 -3.24 -13.73
N VAL A 94 6.49 -3.68 -14.85
CA VAL A 94 6.09 -3.25 -16.20
C VAL A 94 5.28 -4.35 -16.88
N THR A 95 5.54 -5.60 -16.49
CA THR A 95 4.85 -6.82 -16.93
C THR A 95 4.93 -7.84 -15.79
N LEU A 96 4.06 -8.85 -15.81
CA LEU A 96 4.11 -10.01 -14.91
C LEU A 96 4.31 -11.28 -15.75
N ASP A 97 5.16 -12.17 -15.29
CA ASP A 97 5.26 -13.52 -15.81
C ASP A 97 4.25 -14.46 -15.12
N SER A 98 4.29 -15.74 -15.47
CA SER A 98 3.34 -16.72 -14.94
C SER A 98 3.45 -16.92 -13.42
N ILE A 99 4.65 -16.81 -12.84
CA ILE A 99 4.85 -17.00 -11.40
C ILE A 99 4.31 -15.79 -10.65
N ALA A 100 4.72 -14.58 -11.03
CA ALA A 100 4.23 -13.35 -10.42
C ALA A 100 2.71 -13.19 -10.60
N LEU A 101 2.16 -13.62 -11.74
CA LEU A 101 0.73 -13.65 -11.99
C LEU A 101 -0.01 -14.59 -11.02
N GLY A 102 0.50 -15.81 -10.83
CA GLY A 102 -0.06 -16.76 -9.86
C GLY A 102 -0.01 -16.23 -8.42
N GLN A 103 1.08 -15.52 -8.07
CA GLN A 103 1.19 -14.86 -6.75
C GLN A 103 0.19 -13.72 -6.59
N LEU A 104 -0.04 -12.91 -7.65
CA LEU A 104 -1.05 -11.87 -7.63
C LEU A 104 -2.46 -12.46 -7.47
N ALA A 105 -2.78 -13.55 -8.18
CA ALA A 105 -4.04 -14.26 -8.01
C ALA A 105 -4.22 -14.73 -6.54
N GLY A 106 -3.15 -15.25 -5.93
CA GLY A 106 -3.13 -15.61 -4.51
C GLY A 106 -3.39 -14.43 -3.58
N VAL A 107 -2.86 -13.25 -3.89
CA VAL A 107 -3.15 -12.02 -3.12
C VAL A 107 -4.62 -11.63 -3.24
N LEU A 108 -5.17 -11.58 -4.46
CA LEU A 108 -6.56 -11.22 -4.69
C LEU A 108 -7.51 -12.19 -3.98
N ALA A 109 -7.22 -13.49 -4.05
CA ALA A 109 -7.96 -14.51 -3.31
C ALA A 109 -7.88 -14.32 -1.79
N ALA A 110 -6.69 -14.00 -1.26
CA ALA A 110 -6.49 -13.75 0.16
C ALA A 110 -7.25 -12.50 0.65
N LEU A 111 -7.29 -11.43 -0.16
CA LEU A 111 -8.10 -10.24 0.13
C LEU A 111 -9.60 -10.56 0.11
N ALA A 112 -10.07 -11.28 -0.92
CA ALA A 112 -11.46 -11.71 -1.00
C ALA A 112 -11.88 -12.67 0.14
N GLY A 113 -10.92 -13.38 0.73
CA GLY A 113 -11.14 -14.22 1.90
C GLY A 113 -11.30 -13.46 3.22
N VAL A 114 -11.03 -12.15 3.26
CA VAL A 114 -11.25 -11.33 4.46
C VAL A 114 -12.74 -10.99 4.60
N PRO A 115 -13.43 -11.41 5.68
CA PRO A 115 -14.82 -11.08 5.89
C PRO A 115 -15.05 -9.56 5.93
N ALA A 116 -16.05 -9.05 5.22
CA ALA A 116 -16.37 -7.62 5.20
C ALA A 116 -16.61 -7.03 6.61
N ARG A 117 -17.19 -7.82 7.53
CA ARG A 117 -17.37 -7.43 8.93
C ARG A 117 -16.03 -7.16 9.63
N GLU A 118 -15.02 -7.99 9.36
CA GLU A 118 -13.68 -7.84 9.92
C GLU A 118 -12.99 -6.60 9.32
N ALA A 119 -13.03 -6.43 8.01
CA ALA A 119 -12.47 -5.25 7.34
C ALA A 119 -13.06 -3.93 7.88
N ARG A 120 -14.37 -3.90 8.17
CA ARG A 120 -15.03 -2.74 8.79
C ARG A 120 -14.50 -2.42 10.20
N GLN A 121 -14.06 -3.42 10.97
CA GLN A 121 -13.45 -3.18 12.29
C GLN A 121 -12.11 -2.43 12.18
N TRP A 122 -11.42 -2.55 11.05
CA TRP A 122 -10.21 -1.75 10.77
C TRP A 122 -10.54 -0.33 10.29
N GLY A 123 -11.81 -0.04 9.97
CA GLY A 123 -12.27 1.22 9.40
C GLY A 123 -12.20 1.25 7.86
N VAL A 124 -12.22 0.09 7.20
CA VAL A 124 -12.37 0.01 5.74
C VAL A 124 -13.80 0.41 5.36
N GLU A 125 -13.93 1.36 4.44
CA GLU A 125 -15.21 1.88 3.96
C GLU A 125 -15.74 1.09 2.75
N GLY A 126 -17.05 1.18 2.50
CA GLY A 126 -17.73 0.57 1.35
C GLY A 126 -18.80 -0.45 1.73
N ASP A 127 -19.70 -0.69 0.79
CA ASP A 127 -20.88 -1.55 0.99
C ASP A 127 -20.73 -2.92 0.35
N GLY A 128 -19.67 -3.13 -0.44
CA GLY A 128 -19.43 -4.39 -1.14
C GLY A 128 -19.03 -5.56 -0.22
N PRO A 129 -19.11 -6.80 -0.72
CA PRO A 129 -18.79 -8.00 0.05
C PRO A 129 -17.29 -8.31 0.14
N VAL A 130 -16.48 -7.75 -0.76
CA VAL A 130 -15.07 -8.13 -0.94
C VAL A 130 -14.14 -7.00 -0.50
N LEU A 131 -13.10 -7.33 0.27
CA LEU A 131 -11.98 -6.41 0.53
C LEU A 131 -11.12 -6.29 -0.72
N LEU A 132 -10.88 -5.06 -1.16
CA LEU A 132 -10.08 -4.73 -2.34
C LEU A 132 -8.80 -4.00 -1.92
N HIS A 133 -7.75 -4.12 -2.74
CA HIS A 133 -6.60 -3.22 -2.70
C HIS A 133 -7.04 -1.77 -2.96
N GLY A 134 -8.01 -1.58 -3.87
CA GLY A 134 -8.78 -0.36 -4.08
C GLY A 134 -8.12 0.69 -5.00
N ALA A 135 -6.85 0.50 -5.34
CA ALA A 135 -6.13 1.29 -6.34
C ALA A 135 -5.06 0.45 -7.07
N LEU A 136 -5.39 -0.82 -7.37
CA LEU A 136 -4.42 -1.77 -7.91
C LEU A 136 -4.00 -1.37 -9.34
N THR A 137 -2.70 -1.17 -9.54
CA THR A 137 -2.09 -0.95 -10.86
C THR A 137 -0.75 -1.70 -10.92
N LEU A 138 -0.12 -1.81 -12.10
CA LEU A 138 1.23 -2.41 -12.19
C LEU A 138 2.27 -1.68 -11.33
N SER A 139 2.13 -0.37 -11.15
CA SER A 139 3.06 0.43 -10.32
C SER A 139 3.01 0.07 -8.83
N CYS A 140 1.90 -0.55 -8.39
CA CYS A 140 1.73 -1.05 -7.03
C CYS A 140 2.48 -2.37 -6.78
N LEU A 141 2.78 -3.12 -7.85
CA LEU A 141 3.36 -4.44 -7.79
C LEU A 141 4.88 -4.34 -7.86
N LEU A 142 5.59 -4.91 -6.88
CA LEU A 142 7.05 -4.93 -6.85
C LEU A 142 7.55 -6.30 -7.26
N VAL A 143 8.36 -6.37 -8.30
CA VAL A 143 8.91 -7.63 -8.83
C VAL A 143 10.42 -7.70 -8.68
N ASP A 144 10.92 -8.92 -8.53
CA ASP A 144 12.31 -9.26 -8.82
C ASP A 144 12.39 -9.72 -10.28
N PRO A 145 12.95 -8.90 -11.20
CA PRO A 145 12.98 -9.24 -12.61
C PRO A 145 13.91 -10.40 -12.94
N THR A 146 14.87 -10.72 -12.07
CA THR A 146 15.78 -11.86 -12.28
C THR A 146 15.09 -13.17 -11.92
N ARG A 147 14.26 -13.16 -10.87
CA ARG A 147 13.54 -14.35 -10.40
C ARG A 147 12.15 -14.49 -11.00
N GLY A 148 11.58 -13.44 -11.57
CA GLY A 148 10.22 -13.48 -12.10
C GLY A 148 9.17 -13.61 -10.99
N VAL A 149 9.41 -13.02 -9.82
CA VAL A 149 8.51 -13.18 -8.67
C VAL A 149 8.00 -11.85 -8.16
N LEU A 150 6.77 -11.85 -7.69
CA LEU A 150 6.18 -10.75 -6.93
C LEU A 150 6.83 -10.73 -5.54
N THR A 151 7.61 -9.67 -5.30
CA THR A 151 8.31 -9.43 -4.04
C THR A 151 7.47 -8.64 -3.04
N GLY A 152 6.50 -7.86 -3.51
CA GLY A 152 5.55 -7.18 -2.63
C GLY A 152 4.50 -6.34 -3.36
N ILE A 153 3.60 -5.77 -2.56
CA ILE A 153 2.52 -4.88 -3.04
C ILE A 153 2.48 -3.61 -2.18
N THR A 154 2.29 -2.48 -2.85
CA THR A 154 2.28 -1.12 -2.29
C THR A 154 1.09 -0.31 -2.80
N GLY A 155 0.91 0.91 -2.30
CA GLY A 155 -0.15 1.80 -2.81
C GLY A 155 -1.56 1.48 -2.30
N TRP A 156 -1.66 0.80 -1.16
CA TRP A 156 -2.92 0.38 -0.54
C TRP A 156 -3.92 1.52 -0.37
N ARG A 157 -5.12 1.35 -0.94
CA ARG A 157 -6.30 2.20 -0.77
C ARG A 157 -7.52 1.34 -0.47
N LEU A 158 -7.39 0.55 0.60
CA LEU A 158 -8.37 -0.48 0.97
C LEU A 158 -9.79 0.06 0.99
N ARG A 159 -10.69 -0.69 0.38
CA ARG A 159 -12.14 -0.46 0.40
C ARG A 159 -12.88 -1.79 0.25
N LEU A 160 -14.15 -1.78 0.60
CA LEU A 160 -15.09 -2.83 0.27
C LEU A 160 -15.75 -2.53 -1.06
N GLY A 161 -15.85 -3.54 -1.92
CA GLY A 161 -16.46 -3.44 -3.25
C GLY A 161 -16.85 -4.80 -3.80
N GLU A 162 -17.12 -4.83 -5.10
CA GLU A 162 -17.47 -6.03 -5.84
C GLU A 162 -16.23 -6.79 -6.33
N ALA A 163 -16.42 -8.09 -6.57
CA ALA A 163 -15.37 -8.94 -7.11
C ALA A 163 -14.91 -8.42 -8.48
N GLY A 164 -13.59 -8.41 -8.71
CA GLY A 164 -12.99 -8.02 -9.98
C GLY A 164 -12.76 -6.52 -10.16
N GLU A 165 -13.24 -5.65 -9.27
CA GLU A 165 -13.01 -4.19 -9.40
C GLU A 165 -11.51 -3.81 -9.38
N ASP A 166 -10.67 -4.54 -8.63
CA ASP A 166 -9.22 -4.33 -8.64
C ASP A 166 -8.57 -4.67 -10.00
N LEU A 167 -9.22 -5.48 -10.85
CA LEU A 167 -8.71 -5.83 -12.17
C LEU A 167 -8.87 -4.67 -13.17
N ALA A 168 -9.78 -3.73 -12.90
CA ALA A 168 -10.04 -2.60 -13.79
C ALA A 168 -8.82 -1.65 -13.92
N GLY A 169 -7.92 -1.64 -12.94
CA GLY A 169 -6.68 -0.85 -12.96
C GLY A 169 -5.49 -1.57 -13.63
N LEU A 170 -5.68 -2.80 -14.10
CA LEU A 170 -4.65 -3.60 -14.77
C LEU A 170 -4.82 -3.57 -16.31
N PRO A 171 -3.74 -3.83 -17.08
CA PRO A 171 -3.87 -4.03 -18.52
C PRO A 171 -4.86 -5.15 -18.85
N ALA A 172 -5.66 -5.00 -19.91
CA ALA A 172 -6.73 -5.93 -20.25
C ALA A 172 -6.27 -7.40 -20.38
N ALA A 173 -5.09 -7.64 -20.98
CA ALA A 173 -4.54 -8.99 -21.10
C ALA A 173 -4.24 -9.64 -19.73
N LEU A 174 -3.84 -8.83 -18.74
CA LEU A 174 -3.56 -9.29 -17.39
C LEU A 174 -4.86 -9.54 -16.61
N ALA A 175 -5.82 -8.61 -16.73
CA ALA A 175 -7.15 -8.75 -16.12
C ALA A 175 -7.84 -10.03 -16.62
N ALA A 176 -7.77 -10.32 -17.92
CA ALA A 176 -8.34 -11.52 -18.53
C ALA A 176 -7.66 -12.82 -18.08
N ALA A 177 -6.40 -12.77 -17.62
CA ALA A 177 -5.70 -13.94 -17.09
C ALA A 177 -6.01 -14.21 -15.61
N LEU A 178 -6.66 -13.26 -14.92
CA LEU A 178 -7.01 -13.31 -13.51
C LEU A 178 -8.51 -13.51 -13.24
N GLY A 179 -9.37 -13.22 -14.22
CA GLY A 179 -10.82 -13.42 -14.16
C GLY A 179 -11.27 -14.70 -14.85
#